data_AF-A0A2V1B2D9-F1
#
_entry.id   AF-A0A2V1B2D9-F1
#
_cell.length_a   1.000
_cell.length_b   1.000
_cell.length_c   1.000
_cell.angle_alpha   90.00
_cell.angle_beta   90.00
_cell.angle_gamma   90.00
#
_symmetry.space_group_name_H-M   'P 1'
#
loop_
_entity.id
_entity.type
_entity.pdbx_description
1 polymer ?
#
loop_
_entity_poly.entity_id
_entity_poly.type
_entity_poly.pdbx_seq_one_letter_code
_entity_poly.pdbx_strand_id
1 'polypeptide(L)'
;MDADRHASRPPRLDSRVKSLSTGPPQLSPVDRIISLHHGSTTAIEATPERLQATKQYPTATLPERIEQLQKQNSSLTHEVAYYRDMEQYRQEFEHDMVRLKERFEKALFKLGRRQQEVREGWTRLRTENNAQAQNCLNSPCGYNGSA
;
A
#
# COMPACT_ATOMS: atom_id res chain seq x y z
N MET A 1 -37.59 -39.93 -26.11
CA MET A 1 -36.64 -40.65 -26.96
C MET A 1 -35.54 -39.67 -27.30
N ASP A 2 -34.46 -39.83 -26.56
CA ASP A 2 -33.30 -38.95 -26.35
C ASP A 2 -32.43 -38.77 -27.60
N ALA A 3 -31.67 -37.68 -27.64
CA ALA A 3 -30.21 -37.74 -27.68
C ALA A 3 -29.59 -36.32 -27.70
N ASP A 4 -29.17 -35.89 -26.52
CA ASP A 4 -28.28 -34.75 -26.29
C ASP A 4 -26.95 -34.91 -27.03
N ARG A 5 -26.54 -33.85 -27.73
CA ARG A 5 -25.23 -33.73 -28.35
C ARG A 5 -24.21 -33.27 -27.31
N HIS A 6 -23.43 -34.19 -26.75
CA HIS A 6 -22.29 -33.83 -25.90
C HIS A 6 -21.03 -33.59 -26.73
N ALA A 7 -20.48 -32.38 -26.59
CA ALA A 7 -19.19 -31.98 -27.16
C ALA A 7 -18.04 -32.81 -26.57
N SER A 8 -17.19 -33.31 -27.46
CA SER A 8 -16.06 -34.20 -27.17
C SER A 8 -15.04 -33.58 -26.22
N ARG A 9 -14.81 -34.26 -25.10
CA ARG A 9 -13.72 -34.02 -24.15
C ARG A 9 -12.37 -34.31 -24.83
N PRO A 10 -11.37 -33.42 -24.76
CA PRO A 10 -10.07 -33.70 -25.36
C PRO A 10 -9.35 -34.84 -24.62
N PRO A 11 -8.59 -35.69 -25.33
CA PRO A 11 -7.91 -36.83 -24.74
C PRO A 11 -6.76 -36.34 -23.85
N ARG A 12 -6.77 -36.76 -22.58
CA ARG A 12 -5.62 -36.59 -21.71
C ARG A 12 -4.49 -37.45 -22.26
N LEU A 13 -3.34 -36.83 -22.52
CA LEU A 13 -2.09 -37.50 -22.86
C LEU A 13 -1.65 -38.38 -21.67
N ASP A 14 -2.06 -39.65 -21.72
CA ASP A 14 -1.42 -40.72 -20.98
C ASP A 14 0.00 -40.91 -21.51
N SER A 15 0.95 -40.17 -20.96
CA SER A 15 2.38 -40.54 -21.04
C SER A 15 2.73 -41.43 -19.85
N ARG A 16 2.15 -42.63 -19.87
CA ARG A 16 2.58 -43.76 -19.04
C ARG A 16 3.95 -44.21 -19.54
N VAL A 17 5.02 -43.55 -19.10
CA VAL A 17 6.36 -44.13 -19.18
C VAL A 17 6.40 -45.28 -18.19
N LYS A 18 6.24 -46.50 -18.71
CA LYS A 18 6.45 -47.75 -17.99
C LYS A 18 7.93 -47.84 -17.61
N SER A 19 8.28 -47.42 -16.39
CA SER A 19 9.44 -47.97 -15.72
C SER A 19 9.00 -49.29 -15.06
N LEU A 20 9.55 -50.39 -15.55
CA LEU A 20 9.54 -51.68 -14.87
C LEU A 20 10.36 -51.51 -13.58
N SER A 21 9.68 -51.11 -12.51
CA SER A 21 10.22 -51.19 -11.15
C SER A 21 9.39 -52.22 -10.41
N THR A 22 10.03 -53.31 -10.00
CA THR A 22 9.43 -54.46 -9.27
C THR A 22 9.11 -54.10 -7.81
N GLY A 23 8.70 -52.87 -7.55
CA GLY A 23 8.40 -52.34 -6.22
C GLY A 23 7.21 -51.38 -6.26
N PRO A 24 6.56 -51.14 -5.11
CA PRO A 24 5.46 -50.21 -5.02
C PRO A 24 5.89 -48.83 -5.57
N PRO A 25 4.98 -48.10 -6.24
CA PRO A 25 5.26 -46.77 -6.75
C PRO A 25 5.81 -45.89 -5.62
N GLN A 26 6.82 -45.07 -5.92
CA GLN A 26 7.31 -44.13 -4.93
C GLN A 26 6.17 -43.23 -4.46
N LEU A 27 6.05 -43.09 -3.14
CA LEU A 27 5.08 -42.20 -2.50
C LEU A 27 5.21 -40.79 -3.10
N SER A 28 4.08 -40.28 -3.60
CA SER A 28 3.95 -38.88 -4.03
C SER A 28 4.41 -37.96 -2.90
N PRO A 29 4.92 -36.75 -3.20
CA PRO A 29 5.18 -35.75 -2.17
C PRO A 29 4.00 -35.55 -1.21
N VAL A 30 2.76 -35.66 -1.71
CA VAL A 30 1.53 -35.61 -0.91
C VAL A 30 1.40 -36.83 0.01
N ASP A 31 1.67 -38.03 -0.51
CA ASP A 31 1.60 -39.28 0.27
C ASP A 31 2.63 -39.29 1.41
N ARG A 32 3.79 -38.64 1.22
CA ARG A 32 4.80 -38.49 2.29
C ARG A 32 4.30 -37.59 3.42
N ILE A 33 3.59 -36.52 3.09
CA ILE A 33 2.99 -35.61 4.08
C ILE A 33 1.86 -36.35 4.81
N ILE A 34 1.01 -37.09 4.10
CA ILE A 34 -0.05 -37.89 4.71
C ILE A 34 0.55 -38.94 5.66
N SER A 35 1.59 -39.64 5.23
CA SER A 35 2.29 -40.62 6.05
C SER A 35 2.96 -39.99 7.27
N LEU A 36 3.57 -38.81 7.12
CA LEU A 36 4.19 -38.05 8.21
C LEU A 36 3.16 -37.73 9.30
N HIS A 37 1.93 -37.41 8.90
CA HIS A 37 0.84 -37.14 9.82
C HIS A 37 -0.01 -38.38 10.15
N HIS A 38 0.43 -39.60 9.81
CA HIS A 38 -0.29 -40.85 10.09
C HIS A 38 -1.74 -40.87 9.56
N GLY A 39 -1.99 -40.21 8.43
CA GLY A 39 -3.35 -40.03 7.90
C GLY A 39 -4.16 -38.91 8.57
N SER A 40 -3.59 -38.18 9.52
CA SER A 40 -4.22 -37.03 10.19
C SER A 40 -4.00 -35.76 9.36
N THR A 41 -5.06 -35.23 8.75
CA THR A 41 -5.00 -33.93 8.07
C THR A 41 -5.01 -32.82 9.12
N THR A 42 -3.86 -32.21 9.40
CA THR A 42 -3.78 -30.98 10.22
C THR A 42 -4.27 -29.78 9.43
N ALA A 43 -5.58 -29.65 9.24
CA ALA A 43 -6.18 -28.32 9.18
C ALA A 43 -6.24 -27.83 10.63
N ILE A 44 -5.37 -26.89 10.99
CA ILE A 44 -5.12 -26.41 12.37
C ILE A 44 -6.42 -25.96 13.10
N GLU A 45 -7.47 -25.65 12.35
CA GLU A 45 -8.75 -25.18 12.87
C GLU A 45 -9.88 -26.22 12.84
N ALA A 46 -9.64 -27.42 12.31
CA ALA A 46 -10.69 -28.40 12.05
C ALA A 46 -10.69 -29.47 13.13
N THR A 47 -11.23 -29.15 14.32
CA THR A 47 -11.48 -30.19 15.32
C THR A 47 -12.46 -31.24 14.74
N PRO A 48 -12.40 -32.51 15.18
CA PRO A 48 -13.33 -33.54 14.72
C PRO A 48 -14.80 -33.11 14.85
N GLU A 49 -15.13 -32.37 15.90
CA GLU A 49 -16.45 -31.80 16.16
C GLU A 49 -16.81 -30.73 15.13
N ARG A 50 -15.87 -29.84 14.77
CA ARG A 50 -16.09 -28.82 13.72
C ARG A 50 -16.26 -29.46 12.34
N LEU A 51 -15.49 -30.51 12.02
CA LEU A 51 -15.63 -31.27 10.78
C LEU A 51 -16.96 -32.05 10.72
N GLN A 52 -17.40 -32.63 11.83
CA GLN A 52 -18.70 -33.27 11.93
C GLN A 52 -19.84 -32.25 11.87
N ALA A 53 -19.68 -31.07 12.49
CA ALA A 53 -20.65 -29.98 12.42
C ALA A 53 -20.78 -29.43 10.99
N THR A 54 -19.69 -29.32 10.23
CA THR A 54 -19.77 -28.92 8.81
C THR A 54 -20.47 -29.96 7.93
N LYS A 55 -20.40 -31.24 8.28
CA LYS A 55 -21.22 -32.30 7.65
C LYS A 55 -22.70 -32.21 8.02
N GLN A 56 -23.03 -31.59 9.15
CA GLN A 56 -24.40 -31.44 9.66
C GLN A 56 -25.10 -30.18 9.18
N TYR A 57 -24.37 -29.20 8.61
CA TYR A 57 -25.02 -28.06 7.97
C TYR A 57 -25.62 -28.50 6.64
N PRO A 58 -26.96 -28.41 6.47
CA PRO A 58 -27.57 -28.66 5.18
C PRO A 58 -26.96 -27.70 4.17
N THR A 59 -26.61 -28.22 3.00
CA THR A 59 -26.32 -27.34 1.87
C THR A 59 -27.58 -26.52 1.64
N ALA A 60 -27.46 -25.19 1.72
CA ALA A 60 -28.59 -24.30 1.52
C ALA A 60 -29.33 -24.71 0.25
N THR A 61 -30.65 -24.79 0.36
CA THR A 61 -31.50 -25.10 -0.78
C THR A 61 -31.29 -24.03 -1.86
N LEU A 62 -31.53 -24.38 -3.13
CA LEU A 62 -31.37 -23.42 -4.23
C LEU A 62 -32.11 -22.08 -3.98
N PRO A 63 -33.34 -22.06 -3.43
CA PRO A 63 -34.02 -20.82 -3.07
C PRO A 63 -33.28 -20.00 -2.00
N GLU A 64 -32.84 -20.64 -0.91
CA GLU A 64 -32.07 -19.98 0.16
C GLU A 64 -30.75 -19.41 -0.37
N ARG A 65 -30.11 -20.13 -1.29
CA ARG A 65 -28.88 -19.67 -1.93
C ARG A 65 -29.12 -18.48 -2.84
N ILE A 66 -30.24 -18.46 -3.57
CA ILE A 66 -30.66 -17.32 -4.40
C ILE A 66 -30.91 -16.10 -3.53
N GLU A 67 -31.66 -16.24 -2.44
CA GLU A 67 -31.93 -15.15 -1.50
C GLU A 67 -30.65 -14.57 -0.88
N GLN A 68 -29.74 -15.46 -0.44
CA GLN A 68 -28.45 -15.06 0.10
C GLN A 68 -27.63 -14.26 -0.92
N LEU A 69 -27.58 -14.72 -2.17
CA LEU A 69 -26.87 -14.03 -3.24
C LEU A 69 -27.52 -12.70 -3.61
N GLN A 70 -28.85 -12.61 -3.64
CA GLN A 70 -29.56 -11.36 -3.87
C GLN A 70 -29.24 -10.32 -2.80
N LYS A 71 -29.21 -10.73 -1.52
CA LYS A 71 -28.84 -9.87 -0.40
C LYS A 71 -27.37 -9.41 -0.48
N GLN A 72 -26.47 -10.30 -0.89
CA GLN A 72 -25.08 -9.91 -1.11
C GLN A 72 -24.94 -8.92 -2.28
N ASN A 73 -25.66 -9.15 -3.37
CA ASN A 73 -25.62 -8.28 -4.53
C ASN A 73 -26.19 -6.89 -4.23
N SER A 74 -27.29 -6.80 -3.47
CA SER A 74 -27.82 -5.50 -3.02
C SER A 74 -26.82 -4.77 -2.13
N SER A 75 -26.19 -5.46 -1.18
CA SER A 75 -25.14 -4.89 -0.33
C SER A 75 -23.98 -4.33 -1.15
N LEU A 76 -23.45 -5.11 -2.09
CA LEU A 76 -22.34 -4.70 -2.96
C LEU A 76 -22.74 -3.52 -3.86
N THR A 77 -23.99 -3.50 -4.34
CA THR A 77 -24.50 -2.39 -5.15
C THR A 77 -24.53 -1.09 -4.34
N HIS A 78 -24.98 -1.14 -3.08
CA HIS A 78 -24.94 0.02 -2.19
C HIS A 78 -23.52 0.49 -1.90
N GLU A 79 -22.59 -0.43 -1.70
CA GLU A 79 -21.18 -0.11 -1.48
C GLU A 79 -20.55 0.57 -2.71
N VAL A 80 -20.82 0.06 -3.92
CA VAL A 80 -20.37 0.70 -5.17
C VAL A 80 -20.96 2.11 -5.32
N ALA A 81 -22.25 2.29 -5.01
CA ALA A 81 -22.87 3.61 -5.06
C ALA A 81 -22.22 4.58 -4.06
N TYR A 82 -22.02 4.12 -2.81
CA TYR A 82 -21.34 4.89 -1.77
C TYR A 82 -19.95 5.36 -2.21
N TYR A 83 -19.11 4.47 -2.77
CA TYR A 83 -17.77 4.86 -3.21
C TYR A 83 -17.79 5.79 -4.41
N ARG A 84 -18.76 5.65 -5.32
CA ARG A 84 -18.94 6.59 -6.44
C ARG A 84 -19.31 7.98 -5.94
N ASP A 85 -20.20 8.07 -4.97
CA ASP A 85 -20.60 9.35 -4.37
C ASP A 85 -19.44 9.96 -3.56
N MET A 86 -18.66 9.13 -2.86
CA MET A 86 -17.53 9.58 -2.05
C MET A 86 -16.36 10.11 -2.89
N GLU A 87 -16.21 9.63 -4.14
CA GLU A 87 -15.07 9.97 -5.00
C GLU A 87 -14.94 11.48 -5.25
N GLN A 88 -16.06 12.21 -5.32
CA GLN A 88 -16.05 13.67 -5.49
C GLN A 88 -15.37 14.36 -4.29
N TYR A 89 -15.77 14.00 -3.07
CA TYR A 89 -15.15 14.54 -1.85
C TYR A 89 -13.67 14.15 -1.73
N ARG A 90 -13.31 12.94 -2.17
CA ARG A 90 -11.91 12.50 -2.19
C ARG A 90 -11.07 13.41 -3.10
N GLN A 91 -11.57 13.72 -4.29
CA GLN A 91 -10.88 14.59 -5.25
C GLN A 91 -10.78 16.04 -4.75
N GLU A 92 -11.85 16.56 -4.16
CA GLU A 92 -11.85 17.90 -3.55
C GLU A 92 -10.81 18.00 -2.43
N PHE A 93 -10.79 17.01 -1.53
CA PHE A 93 -9.81 16.94 -0.45
C PHE A 93 -8.38 16.88 -0.98
N GLU A 94 -8.12 16.06 -2.00
CA GLU A 94 -6.81 15.94 -2.63
C GLU A 94 -6.35 17.28 -3.22
N HIS A 95 -7.25 17.97 -3.93
CA HIS A 95 -6.99 19.29 -4.48
C HIS A 95 -6.68 20.34 -3.39
N ASP A 96 -7.45 20.32 -2.30
CA ASP A 96 -7.24 21.19 -1.16
C ASP A 96 -5.87 20.99 -0.52
N MET A 97 -5.46 19.74 -0.37
CA MET A 97 -4.15 19.38 0.18
C MET A 97 -3.00 19.83 -0.71
N VAL A 98 -3.11 19.69 -2.02
CA VAL A 98 -2.10 20.22 -2.98
C VAL A 98 -2.00 21.73 -2.85
N ARG A 99 -3.13 22.43 -2.85
CA ARG A 99 -3.18 23.89 -2.70
C ARG A 99 -2.60 24.35 -1.37
N LEU A 100 -2.84 23.62 -0.29
CA LEU A 100 -2.29 23.91 1.02
C LEU A 100 -0.76 23.74 1.03
N LYS A 101 -0.26 22.65 0.44
CA LYS A 101 1.19 22.40 0.28
C LYS A 101 1.88 23.54 -0.45
N GLU A 102 1.34 23.98 -1.59
CA GLU A 102 1.91 25.08 -2.38
C GLU A 102 1.98 26.39 -1.58
N ARG A 103 0.93 26.69 -0.80
CA ARG A 103 0.90 27.86 0.09
C ARG A 103 2.00 27.79 1.15
N PHE A 104 2.20 26.61 1.74
CA PHE A 104 3.26 26.39 2.72
C PHE A 104 4.65 26.55 2.10
N GLU A 105 4.90 25.93 0.95
CA GLU A 105 6.17 26.03 0.24
C GLU A 105 6.49 27.50 -0.11
N LYS A 106 5.49 28.25 -0.57
CA LYS A 106 5.64 29.68 -0.85
C LYS A 106 5.94 30.50 0.41
N ALA A 107 5.31 30.17 1.53
CA ALA A 107 5.55 30.84 2.81
C ALA A 107 6.97 30.57 3.32
N LEU A 108 7.40 29.31 3.30
CA LEU A 108 8.76 28.89 3.69
C LEU A 108 9.82 29.55 2.81
N PHE A 109 9.58 29.62 1.50
CA PHE A 109 10.49 30.30 0.58
C PHE A 109 10.61 31.80 0.89
N LYS A 110 9.49 32.48 1.15
CA LYS A 110 9.51 33.90 1.57
C LYS A 110 10.26 34.09 2.89
N LEU A 111 10.04 33.21 3.85
CA LEU A 111 10.74 33.25 5.15
C LEU A 111 12.25 33.09 4.96
N GLY A 112 12.68 32.09 4.17
CA GLY A 112 14.10 31.87 3.88
C GLY A 112 14.75 33.07 3.19
N ARG A 113 14.05 33.70 2.23
CA ARG A 113 14.52 34.93 1.59
C ARG A 113 14.71 36.06 2.61
N ARG A 114 13.74 36.30 3.49
CA ARG A 114 13.85 37.34 4.53
C ARG A 114 14.99 37.08 5.50
N GLN A 115 15.20 35.82 5.90
CA GLN A 115 16.32 35.44 6.76
C GLN A 115 17.66 35.73 6.09
N GLN A 116 17.77 35.47 4.78
CA GLN A 116 18.97 35.77 4.01
C GLN A 116 19.22 37.29 3.90
N GLU A 117 18.19 38.08 3.57
CA GLU A 117 18.27 39.54 3.52
C GLU A 117 18.75 40.13 4.86
N VAL A 118 18.20 39.65 5.98
CA VAL A 118 18.61 40.08 7.33
C VAL A 118 20.07 39.69 7.60
N ARG A 119 20.48 38.47 7.24
CA ARG A 119 21.86 38.00 7.41
C ARG A 119 22.85 38.87 6.61
N GLU A 120 22.55 39.13 5.34
CA GLU A 120 23.36 39.96 4.47
C GLU A 120 23.45 41.41 4.98
N GLY A 121 22.32 41.98 5.41
CA GLY A 121 22.27 43.31 6.01
C GLY A 121 23.15 43.42 7.27
N TRP A 122 23.10 42.42 8.15
CA TRP A 122 23.97 42.36 9.33
C TRP A 122 25.45 42.26 8.97
N THR A 123 25.81 41.44 7.98
CA THR A 123 27.21 41.34 7.53
C THR A 123 27.71 42.66 6.94
N ARG A 124 26.89 43.35 6.14
CA ARG A 124 27.22 44.63 5.53
C ARG A 124 27.45 45.72 6.58
N LEU A 125 26.53 45.86 7.53
CA LEU A 125 26.64 46.83 8.62
C LEU A 125 27.92 46.60 9.44
N ARG A 126 28.26 45.34 9.72
CA ARG A 126 29.50 45.00 10.43
C ARG A 126 30.74 45.40 9.64
N THR A 127 30.77 45.13 8.33
CA THR A 127 31.92 45.51 7.49
C THR A 127 32.08 47.02 7.38
N GLU A 128 30.98 47.77 7.24
CA GLU A 128 30.98 49.23 7.19
C GLU A 128 31.49 49.84 8.51
N ASN A 129 30.99 49.35 9.65
CA ASN A 129 31.45 49.79 10.97
C ASN A 129 32.95 49.50 11.19
N ASN A 130 33.43 48.33 10.78
CA ASN A 130 34.85 47.99 10.88
C ASN A 130 35.72 48.88 9.98
N ALA A 131 35.29 49.13 8.74
CA ALA A 131 36.00 50.03 7.82
C ALA A 131 36.03 51.47 8.34
N GLN A 132 34.93 51.95 8.92
CA GLN A 132 34.86 53.27 9.54
C GLN A 132 35.80 53.38 10.76
N ALA A 133 35.84 52.35 11.62
CA ALA A 133 36.77 52.30 12.75
C ALA A 133 38.25 52.32 12.30
N GLN A 134 38.59 51.58 11.24
CA GLN A 134 39.95 51.60 10.66
C GLN A 134 40.31 52.96 10.04
N ASN A 135 39.36 53.63 9.38
CA ASN A 135 39.58 54.97 8.84
C ASN A 135 39.78 56.01 9.96
N CYS A 136 39.08 55.89 11.09
CA CYS A 136 39.30 56.75 12.25
C CYS A 136 40.67 56.54 12.90
N LEU A 137 41.17 55.30 12.95
CA LEU A 137 42.50 54.97 13.49
C LEU A 137 43.64 55.45 12.57
N ASN A 138 43.42 55.48 11.26
CA ASN A 138 44.42 55.90 10.28
C ASN A 138 44.37 57.40 9.94
N SER A 139 43.45 58.16 10.53
CA SER A 139 43.35 59.61 10.32
C SER A 139 44.50 60.32 11.06
N PRO A 140 45.34 61.11 10.39
CA PRO A 140 46.45 61.80 11.06
C PRO A 140 45.89 62.81 12.05
N CYS A 141 46.18 62.67 13.34
CA CYS A 141 45.99 63.75 14.29
C CYS A 141 46.85 64.93 13.84
N GLY A 142 46.23 65.94 13.23
CA GLY A 142 46.88 67.20 12.88
C GLY A 142 47.38 67.87 14.15
N TYR A 143 48.67 67.70 14.43
CA TYR A 143 49.39 68.38 15.50
C TYR A 143 49.59 69.84 15.05
N ASN A 144 48.64 70.72 15.37
CA ASN A 144 48.85 72.17 15.24
C ASN A 144 49.65 72.65 16.46
N GLY A 145 50.97 72.45 16.41
CA GLY A 145 51.91 73.13 17.29
C GLY A 145 52.12 74.56 16.80
N SER A 146 51.41 75.52 17.39
CA SER A 146 51.71 76.94 17.23
C SER A 146 52.91 77.28 18.12
N ALA A 147 53.96 77.80 17.48
CA ALA A 147 55.16 78.36 18.09
C ALA A 147 54.90 79.74 18.73
#